data_AF-A0A7L0HE28-F1
#
_entry.id   AF-A0A7L0HE28-F1
#
_cell.length_a   1.000
_cell.length_b   1.000
_cell.length_c   1.000
_cell.angle_alpha   90.00
_cell.angle_beta   90.00
_cell.angle_gamma   90.00
#
_symmetry.space_group_name_H-M   'P 1'
#
loop_
_entity.id
_entity.type
_entity.pdbx_description
1 polymer ?
#
loop_
_entity_poly.entity_id
_entity_poly.type
_entity_poly.pdbx_seq_one_letter_code
_entity_poly.pdbx_strand_id
1 'polypeptide(L)'
;SAKTSPSVVFENIQGCNIKCLSMLLESISGLAVDDDFTVEVIPDRNVAVATFIKSIDTEEFVKKCSQNKRVKELKITARLLELTRSIKAENVPASVSTDCISVYFQSPQNGGGPVSDVQLFPEKNTAIITFCDHKGNA
;
A
#
# COMPACT_ATOMS: atom_id res chain seq x y z
N SER A 1 -12.55 -2.31 -17.74
CA SER A 1 -12.80 -1.71 -16.42
C SER A 1 -11.46 -1.58 -15.72
N ALA A 2 -10.99 -0.37 -15.44
CA ALA A 2 -9.79 -0.19 -14.63
C ALA A 2 -10.12 -0.70 -13.21
N LYS A 3 -9.39 -1.70 -12.72
CA LYS A 3 -9.60 -2.21 -11.36
C LYS A 3 -9.16 -1.09 -10.41
N THR A 4 -10.10 -0.51 -9.68
CA THR A 4 -9.80 0.46 -8.63
C THR A 4 -9.01 -0.24 -7.51
N SER A 5 -8.09 0.48 -6.88
CA SER A 5 -7.32 -0.07 -5.76
C SER A 5 -8.27 -0.44 -4.63
N PRO A 6 -8.16 -1.64 -4.02
CA PRO A 6 -8.91 -1.99 -2.81
C PRO A 6 -8.35 -1.27 -1.58
N SER A 7 -7.28 -0.48 -1.74
CA SER A 7 -6.59 0.17 -0.64
C SER A 7 -6.73 1.69 -0.71
N VAL A 8 -6.91 2.29 0.47
CA VAL A 8 -7.05 3.73 0.67
C VAL A 8 -5.98 4.19 1.66
N VAL A 9 -5.23 5.21 1.25
CA VAL A 9 -4.22 5.87 2.07
C VAL A 9 -4.88 6.99 2.85
N PHE A 10 -4.59 7.04 4.14
CA PHE A 10 -4.95 8.10 5.05
C PHE A 10 -3.69 8.82 5.52
N GLU A 11 -3.63 10.13 5.31
CA GLU A 11 -2.49 10.96 5.71
C GLU A 11 -2.93 11.92 6.82
N ASN A 12 -1.96 12.46 7.55
CA ASN A 12 -2.18 13.37 8.69
C ASN A 12 -2.92 12.70 9.87
N ILE A 13 -2.64 11.43 10.15
CA ILE A 13 -3.33 10.67 11.20
C ILE A 13 -2.85 10.95 12.63
N GLN A 14 -1.90 11.86 12.86
CA GLN A 14 -1.34 12.16 14.19
C GLN A 14 -2.39 12.55 15.27
N GLY A 15 -3.58 13.02 14.86
CA GLY A 15 -4.68 13.35 15.76
C GLY A 15 -5.55 12.15 16.18
N CYS A 16 -5.25 10.94 15.70
CA CYS A 16 -6.12 9.76 15.85
C CYS A 16 -5.26 8.49 15.97
N ASN A 17 -5.37 7.81 17.10
CA ASN A 17 -4.72 6.51 17.27
C ASN A 17 -5.41 5.43 16.41
N ILE A 18 -4.80 4.25 16.28
CA ILE A 18 -5.32 3.18 15.43
C ILE A 18 -6.78 2.80 15.75
N LYS A 19 -7.16 2.74 17.03
CA LYS A 19 -8.53 2.41 17.46
C LYS A 19 -9.53 3.50 17.03
N CYS A 20 -9.16 4.76 17.22
CA CYS A 20 -9.93 5.92 16.76
C CYS A 20 -10.14 5.87 15.24
N LEU A 21 -9.08 5.51 14.49
CA LEU A 21 -9.14 5.44 13.04
C LEU A 21 -10.03 4.27 12.61
N SER A 22 -9.83 3.07 13.15
CA SER A 22 -10.65 1.90 12.85
C SER A 22 -12.14 2.18 13.04
N MET A 23 -12.55 2.69 14.21
CA MET A 23 -13.96 3.03 14.46
C MET A 23 -14.53 4.06 13.47
N LEU A 24 -13.72 5.05 13.08
CA LEU A 24 -14.11 6.05 12.10
C LEU A 24 -14.31 5.41 10.72
N LEU A 25 -13.41 4.52 10.31
CA LEU A 25 -13.50 3.82 9.03
C LEU A 25 -14.66 2.84 9.00
N GLU A 26 -14.91 2.10 10.08
CA GLU A 26 -16.08 1.23 10.24
C GLU A 26 -17.38 2.03 10.10
N SER A 27 -17.47 3.19 10.76
CA SER A 27 -18.64 4.06 10.69
C SER A 27 -18.90 4.63 9.28
N ILE A 28 -17.86 4.92 8.50
CA ILE A 28 -17.99 5.50 7.16
C ILE A 28 -18.29 4.41 6.11
N SER A 29 -17.62 3.26 6.23
CA SER A 29 -17.74 2.14 5.29
C SER A 29 -18.97 1.27 5.55
N GLY A 30 -19.43 1.18 6.79
CA GLY A 30 -20.42 0.19 7.22
C GLY A 30 -19.85 -1.24 7.27
N LEU A 31 -18.54 -1.37 7.37
CA LEU A 31 -17.80 -2.64 7.41
C LEU A 31 -17.10 -2.82 8.76
N ALA A 32 -16.70 -4.06 9.07
CA ALA A 32 -15.96 -4.39 10.29
C ALA A 32 -14.44 -4.49 10.02
N VAL A 33 -13.64 -3.90 10.91
CA VAL A 33 -12.18 -4.09 10.86
C VAL A 33 -11.83 -5.55 11.16
N ASP A 34 -10.72 -6.05 10.60
CA ASP A 34 -10.21 -7.42 10.66
C ASP A 34 -11.04 -8.47 9.88
N ASP A 35 -12.35 -8.31 9.79
CA ASP A 35 -13.23 -9.21 9.01
C ASP A 35 -13.40 -8.75 7.55
N ASP A 36 -13.73 -7.46 7.34
CA ASP A 36 -14.04 -6.91 6.02
C ASP A 36 -12.90 -6.05 5.45
N PHE A 37 -12.04 -5.50 6.31
CA PHE A 37 -10.86 -4.71 5.92
C PHE A 37 -9.79 -4.68 7.02
N THR A 38 -8.54 -4.46 6.64
CA THR A 38 -7.42 -4.29 7.58
C THR A 38 -6.91 -2.85 7.59
N VAL A 39 -6.26 -2.43 8.68
CA VAL A 39 -5.61 -1.11 8.80
C VAL A 39 -4.16 -1.28 9.25
N GLU A 40 -3.23 -0.83 8.42
CA GLU A 40 -1.80 -0.78 8.74
C GLU A 40 -1.37 0.66 8.97
N VAL A 41 -0.64 0.92 10.05
CA VAL A 41 -0.14 2.26 10.39
C VAL A 41 1.36 2.33 10.13
N ILE A 42 1.80 3.41 9.50
CA ILE A 42 3.20 3.75 9.25
C ILE A 42 3.52 5.01 10.07
N PRO A 43 3.94 4.86 11.35
CA PRO A 43 4.06 5.97 12.28
C PRO A 43 5.02 7.05 11.80
N ASP A 44 6.17 6.65 11.23
CA ASP A 44 7.22 7.55 10.76
C ASP A 44 6.76 8.51 9.64
N ARG A 45 5.66 8.18 8.97
CA ARG A 45 5.07 9.00 7.89
C ARG A 45 3.77 9.67 8.29
N ASN A 46 3.23 9.41 9.49
CA ASN A 46 1.86 9.78 9.87
C ASN A 46 0.84 9.35 8.82
N VAL A 47 0.98 8.10 8.34
CA VAL A 47 0.11 7.49 7.32
C VAL A 47 -0.50 6.21 7.86
N ALA A 48 -1.72 5.91 7.43
CA ALA A 48 -2.30 4.57 7.52
C ALA A 48 -2.81 4.11 6.15
N VAL A 49 -2.84 2.80 5.93
CA VAL A 49 -3.43 2.19 4.75
C VAL A 49 -4.56 1.27 5.22
N ALA A 50 -5.78 1.53 4.75
CA ALA A 50 -6.86 0.57 4.88
C ALA A 50 -6.93 -0.27 3.61
N THR A 51 -6.99 -1.59 3.75
CA THR A 51 -7.14 -2.52 2.63
C THR A 51 -8.44 -3.30 2.78
N PHE A 52 -9.38 -3.08 1.85
CA PHE A 52 -10.70 -3.69 1.87
C PHE A 52 -10.64 -5.10 1.28
N ILE A 53 -10.94 -6.10 2.11
CA ILE A 53 -11.07 -7.51 1.71
C ILE A 53 -12.42 -7.70 1.02
N LYS A 54 -13.47 -7.11 1.60
CA LYS A 54 -14.80 -7.08 1.01
C LYS A 54 -14.86 -6.04 -0.09
N SER A 55 -15.42 -6.43 -1.23
CA SER A 55 -15.59 -5.54 -2.37
C SER A 55 -16.46 -4.35 -2.01
N ILE A 56 -15.91 -3.14 -2.15
CA ILE A 56 -16.63 -1.87 -2.03
C ILE A 56 -16.23 -0.91 -3.16
N ASP A 57 -17.02 0.13 -3.34
CA ASP A 57 -16.64 1.28 -4.15
C ASP A 57 -15.68 2.18 -3.35
N THR A 58 -14.37 2.01 -3.59
CA THR A 58 -13.33 2.74 -2.88
C THR A 58 -13.28 4.23 -3.26
N GLU A 59 -13.75 4.62 -4.45
CA GLU A 59 -13.84 6.02 -4.84
C GLU A 59 -14.97 6.74 -4.09
N GLU A 60 -16.15 6.12 -4.04
CA GLU A 60 -17.27 6.66 -3.26
C GLU A 60 -16.94 6.65 -1.76
N PHE A 61 -16.21 5.66 -1.26
CA PHE A 61 -15.74 5.66 0.11
C PHE A 61 -14.78 6.83 0.41
N VAL A 62 -13.77 7.09 -0.44
CA VAL A 62 -12.89 8.26 -0.31
C VAL A 62 -13.70 9.57 -0.31
N LYS A 63 -14.72 9.65 -1.17
CA LYS A 63 -15.63 10.80 -1.21
C LYS A 63 -16.40 10.95 0.10
N LYS A 64 -16.94 9.87 0.67
CA LYS A 64 -17.57 9.89 2.00
C LYS A 64 -16.61 10.32 3.11
N CYS A 65 -15.35 9.87 3.07
CA CYS A 65 -14.32 10.33 4.00
C CYS A 65 -14.12 11.84 3.92
N SER A 66 -13.99 12.40 2.70
CA SER A 66 -13.82 13.85 2.52
C SER A 66 -15.02 14.69 2.96
N GLN A 67 -16.21 14.09 3.09
CA GLN A 67 -17.43 14.74 3.58
C GLN A 67 -17.63 14.57 5.09
N ASN A 68 -17.01 13.57 5.71
CA ASN A 68 -17.18 13.25 7.12
C ASN A 68 -16.63 14.37 8.03
N LYS A 69 -17.44 14.80 9.00
CA LYS A 69 -17.10 15.89 9.92
C LYS A 69 -15.83 15.61 10.72
N ARG A 70 -15.71 14.40 11.26
CA ARG A 70 -14.60 14.01 12.13
C ARG A 70 -13.28 13.92 11.36
N VAL A 71 -13.32 13.39 10.13
CA VAL A 71 -12.17 13.39 9.20
C VAL A 71 -11.67 14.82 8.97
N LYS A 72 -12.58 15.78 8.70
CA LYS A 72 -12.23 17.19 8.51
C LYS A 72 -11.65 17.85 9.75
N GLU A 73 -12.26 17.64 10.92
CA GLU A 73 -11.77 18.17 12.21
C GLU A 73 -10.36 17.70 12.52
N LEU A 74 -10.07 16.42 12.25
CA LEU A 74 -8.75 15.81 12.43
C LEU A 74 -7.77 16.16 11.31
N LYS A 75 -8.23 16.84 10.25
CA LYS A 75 -7.47 17.18 9.04
C LYS A 75 -6.87 15.95 8.34
N ILE A 76 -7.52 14.80 8.48
CA ILE A 76 -7.13 13.57 7.80
C ILE A 76 -7.53 13.71 6.32
N THR A 77 -6.61 13.34 5.43
CA THR A 77 -6.91 13.21 3.99
C THR A 77 -7.03 11.74 3.65
N ALA A 78 -7.89 11.42 2.67
CA ALA A 78 -8.07 10.06 2.17
C ALA A 78 -7.91 10.08 0.65
N ARG A 79 -7.19 9.10 0.10
CA ARG A 79 -7.02 8.92 -1.35
C ARG A 79 -6.79 7.45 -1.67
N LEU A 80 -7.08 7.05 -2.91
CA LEU A 80 -6.73 5.69 -3.36
C LEU A 80 -5.21 5.48 -3.30
N LEU A 81 -4.79 4.29 -2.87
CA LEU A 81 -3.38 3.89 -2.95
C LEU A 81 -3.01 3.63 -4.40
N GLU A 82 -1.93 4.26 -4.87
CA GLU A 82 -1.44 4.03 -6.22
C GLU A 82 -0.97 2.58 -6.40
N LEU A 83 -1.28 2.02 -7.56
CA LEU A 83 -0.69 0.75 -7.98
C LEU A 83 0.75 1.01 -8.37
N THR A 84 1.69 0.28 -7.75
CA THR A 84 3.12 0.35 -8.09
C THR A 84 3.55 -0.89 -8.85
N ARG A 85 4.49 -0.70 -9.77
CA ARG A 85 5.23 -1.79 -10.44
C ARG A 85 6.64 -1.93 -9.89
N SER A 86 7.04 -1.06 -8.97
CA SER A 86 8.40 -1.01 -8.47
C SER A 86 8.42 -1.25 -6.97
N ILE A 87 9.37 -2.09 -6.55
CA ILE A 87 9.67 -2.35 -5.15
C ILE A 87 11.11 -1.95 -4.85
N LYS A 88 11.38 -1.65 -3.58
CA LYS A 88 12.74 -1.45 -3.08
C LYS A 88 13.14 -2.68 -2.27
N ALA A 89 14.18 -3.37 -2.68
CA ALA A 89 14.86 -4.36 -1.86
C ALA A 89 15.94 -3.68 -1.02
N GLU A 90 15.95 -3.96 0.28
CA GLU A 90 16.97 -3.47 1.22
C GLU A 90 17.88 -4.61 1.67
N ASN A 91 19.04 -4.26 2.23
CA ASN A 91 20.08 -5.20 2.66
C ASN A 91 20.59 -6.10 1.53
N VAL A 92 20.65 -5.56 0.31
CA VAL A 92 21.20 -6.25 -0.85
C VAL A 92 22.72 -6.33 -0.69
N PRO A 93 23.32 -7.53 -0.62
CA PRO A 93 24.77 -7.67 -0.48
C PRO A 93 25.50 -7.14 -1.71
N ALA A 94 26.66 -6.51 -1.51
CA ALA A 94 27.45 -5.91 -2.59
C ALA A 94 27.93 -6.93 -3.65
N SER A 95 27.97 -8.22 -3.32
CA SER A 95 28.36 -9.30 -4.24
C SER A 95 27.24 -9.73 -5.19
N VAL A 96 26.00 -9.29 -4.98
CA VAL A 96 24.85 -9.72 -5.78
C VAL A 96 24.73 -8.86 -7.04
N SER A 97 24.65 -9.51 -8.21
CA SER A 97 24.47 -8.85 -9.50
C SER A 97 23.00 -8.53 -9.79
N THR A 98 22.76 -7.62 -10.74
CA THR A 98 21.42 -7.33 -11.27
C THR A 98 20.75 -8.58 -11.84
N ASP A 99 21.52 -9.46 -12.49
CA ASP A 99 21.00 -10.70 -13.08
C ASP A 99 20.50 -11.66 -12.01
N CYS A 100 21.24 -11.82 -10.90
CA CYS A 100 20.81 -12.64 -9.77
C CYS A 100 19.52 -12.10 -9.15
N ILE A 101 19.40 -10.78 -8.98
CA ILE A 101 18.19 -10.12 -8.48
C ILE A 101 17.03 -10.35 -9.43
N SER A 102 17.24 -10.14 -10.73
CA SER A 102 16.22 -10.34 -11.74
C SER A 102 15.71 -11.78 -11.75
N VAL A 103 16.59 -12.78 -11.71
CA VAL A 103 16.18 -14.20 -11.65
C VAL A 103 15.40 -14.50 -10.37
N TYR A 104 15.85 -13.98 -9.22
CA TYR A 104 15.17 -14.18 -7.94
C TYR A 104 13.73 -13.63 -7.96
N PHE A 105 13.54 -12.39 -8.39
CA PHE A 105 12.23 -11.72 -8.42
C PHE A 105 11.35 -12.13 -9.60
N GLN A 106 11.90 -12.80 -10.62
CA GLN A 106 11.11 -13.44 -11.67
C GLN A 106 10.55 -14.81 -11.27
N SER A 107 11.15 -15.45 -10.26
CA SER A 107 10.74 -16.78 -9.84
C SER A 107 9.34 -16.76 -9.21
N PRO A 108 8.36 -17.51 -9.76
CA PRO A 108 7.05 -17.66 -9.13
C PRO A 108 7.12 -18.32 -7.75
N GLN A 109 8.17 -19.12 -7.47
CA GLN A 109 8.38 -19.73 -6.15
C GLN A 109 8.63 -18.68 -5.05
N ASN A 110 9.08 -17.49 -5.44
CA ASN A 110 9.31 -16.37 -4.53
C ASN A 110 8.14 -15.36 -4.53
N GLY A 111 6.98 -15.73 -5.09
CA GLY A 111 5.85 -14.80 -5.31
C GLY A 111 6.16 -13.72 -6.37
N GLY A 112 7.16 -13.99 -7.21
CA GLY A 112 7.67 -13.07 -8.22
C GLY A 112 6.87 -13.02 -9.52
N GLY A 113 7.34 -12.19 -10.44
CA GLY A 113 6.74 -12.01 -11.76
C GLY A 113 7.74 -11.40 -12.76
N PRO A 114 7.37 -11.27 -14.04
CA PRO A 114 8.27 -10.74 -15.06
C PRO A 114 8.87 -9.39 -14.65
N VAL A 115 10.21 -9.34 -14.58
CA VAL A 115 10.97 -8.14 -14.23
C VAL A 115 11.35 -7.41 -15.52
N SER A 116 11.10 -6.10 -15.53
CA SER A 116 11.42 -5.21 -16.64
C SER A 116 12.75 -4.47 -16.45
N ASP A 117 13.12 -4.17 -15.21
CA ASP A 117 14.32 -3.40 -14.88
C ASP A 117 14.79 -3.67 -13.44
N VAL A 118 16.11 -3.58 -13.22
CA VAL A 118 16.76 -3.67 -11.90
C VAL A 118 17.80 -2.56 -11.80
N GLN A 119 17.61 -1.65 -10.85
CA GLN A 119 18.56 -0.59 -10.54
C GLN A 119 19.23 -0.86 -9.19
N LEU A 120 20.54 -1.11 -9.22
CA LEU A 120 21.35 -1.32 -8.02
C LEU A 120 21.88 0.00 -7.46
N PHE A 121 21.87 0.10 -6.14
CA PHE A 121 22.49 1.18 -5.38
C PHE A 121 23.43 0.59 -4.32
N PRO A 122 24.67 0.18 -4.70
CA PRO A 122 25.60 -0.51 -3.82
C PRO A 122 25.94 0.29 -2.56
N GLU A 123 26.13 1.61 -2.71
CA GLU A 123 26.43 2.53 -1.59
C GLU A 123 25.35 2.56 -0.51
N LYS A 124 24.14 2.12 -0.86
CA LYS A 124 22.97 2.08 0.03
C LYS A 124 22.56 0.65 0.39
N ASN A 125 23.25 -0.38 -0.11
CA ASN A 125 22.85 -1.78 -0.03
C ASN A 125 21.38 -1.99 -0.44
N THR A 126 20.95 -1.34 -1.53
CA THR A 126 19.55 -1.40 -1.98
C THR A 126 19.45 -1.64 -3.47
N ALA A 127 18.31 -2.17 -3.92
CA ALA A 127 17.93 -2.27 -5.32
C ALA A 127 16.50 -1.79 -5.52
N ILE A 128 16.21 -1.18 -6.66
CA ILE A 128 14.84 -0.95 -7.14
C ILE A 128 14.57 -1.97 -8.23
N ILE A 129 13.55 -2.80 -8.03
CA ILE A 129 13.11 -3.82 -8.97
C ILE A 129 11.79 -3.34 -9.57
N THR A 130 11.71 -3.27 -10.89
CA THR A 130 10.49 -2.87 -11.60
C THR A 130 9.94 -4.04 -12.41
N PHE A 131 8.71 -4.43 -12.11
CA PHE A 131 7.96 -5.49 -12.79
C PHE A 131 7.24 -4.98 -14.04
N CYS A 132 6.94 -5.89 -14.96
CA CYS A 132 6.18 -5.57 -16.18
C CYS A 132 4.73 -5.13 -15.85
N ASP A 133 4.12 -5.76 -14.84
CA ASP A 133 2.75 -5.49 -14.37
C ASP A 133 2.76 -5.18 -12.85
N HIS A 134 1.73 -4.47 -12.37
CA HIS A 134 1.51 -4.15 -10.96
C HIS A 134 0.83 -5.30 -10.21
N LYS A 135 0.33 -6.31 -10.93
CA LYS A 135 -0.24 -7.52 -10.34
C LYS A 135 0.89 -8.41 -9.87
N GLY A 136 1.03 -8.56 -8.55
CA GLY A 136 1.76 -9.69 -8.00
C GLY A 136 1.01 -10.98 -8.33
N ASN A 137 1.73 -12.04 -8.71
CA ASN A 137 1.19 -13.38 -8.69
C ASN A 137 1.24 -13.87 -7.23
N ALA A 138 0.17 -13.61 -6.48
CA ALA A 138 -0.05 -14.18 -5.16
C ALA A 138 -1.08 -15.31 -5.25
#